data_AF-A0A7R9LHV8-F1
#
_entry.id   AF-A0A7R9LHV8-F1
#
_cell.length_a   1.000
_cell.length_b   1.000
_cell.length_c   1.000
_cell.angle_alpha   90.00
_cell.angle_beta   90.00
_cell.angle_gamma   90.00
#
_symmetry.space_group_name_H-M   'P 1'
#
loop_
_entity.id
_entity.type
_entity.pdbx_description
1 polymer ?
#
loop_
_entity_poly.entity_id
_entity_poly.type
_entity_poly.pdbx_seq_one_letter_code
_entity_poly.pdbx_strand_id
1 'polypeptide(L)'
;MPGIDRSRVVGVSDEELDQFICGICLEVFVNPVVTQCCQQSYCSECIQWWLSDHNTCPNDRTQLGREGIGPAPRFVINLLNNMKVKCDFYVNGCQSVVKLSELAQHVRDCDYDESRRCRTCHFTIDSDCQHNCVDNLLVMNQSLRDENERLKAENKLLSMSGVIESTRSGLGNCVMTRQMAMSSPELIPQEARPSRCPYPGWIV
;
A
#
# COMPACT_ATOMS: atom_id res chain seq x y z
N MET A 1 -7.77 -18.71 4.86
CA MET A 1 -7.08 -19.16 3.61
C MET A 1 -6.40 -20.48 3.94
N PRO A 2 -6.48 -21.49 3.06
CA PRO A 2 -6.08 -22.86 3.39
C PRO A 2 -4.56 -23.10 3.27
N GLY A 3 -3.78 -22.57 4.20
CA GLY A 3 -2.32 -22.76 4.24
C GLY A 3 -1.50 -21.54 3.77
N ILE A 4 -0.17 -21.71 3.73
CA ILE A 4 0.78 -20.81 3.06
C ILE A 4 1.56 -21.60 1.99
N ASP A 5 1.50 -21.14 0.75
CA ASP A 5 2.30 -21.66 -0.37
C ASP A 5 3.81 -21.66 -0.05
N ARG A 6 4.47 -22.80 -0.32
CA ARG A 6 5.90 -23.04 -0.02
C ARG A 6 6.82 -22.00 -0.65
N SER A 7 6.54 -21.57 -1.88
CA SER A 7 7.35 -20.59 -2.63
C SER A 7 7.36 -19.19 -2.01
N ARG A 8 6.42 -18.93 -1.09
CA ARG A 8 6.34 -17.68 -0.33
C ARG A 8 7.22 -17.68 0.91
N VAL A 9 7.61 -18.84 1.44
CA VAL A 9 8.51 -18.93 2.60
C VAL A 9 9.95 -18.58 2.17
N VAL A 10 10.70 -17.93 3.05
CA VAL A 10 12.05 -17.41 2.75
C VAL A 10 13.04 -17.83 3.83
N GLY A 11 14.14 -18.46 3.40
CA GLY A 11 15.27 -18.80 4.28
C GLY A 11 15.11 -20.10 5.08
N VAL A 12 14.29 -21.03 4.57
CA VAL A 12 14.10 -22.41 5.07
C VAL A 12 14.21 -23.33 3.86
N SER A 13 14.84 -24.51 3.99
CA SER A 13 14.94 -25.46 2.87
C SER A 13 13.61 -26.21 2.62
N ASP A 14 13.45 -26.82 1.44
CA ASP A 14 12.25 -27.59 1.15
C ASP A 14 12.13 -28.83 2.06
N GLU A 15 13.24 -29.49 2.38
CA GLU A 15 13.31 -30.63 3.30
C GLU A 15 12.96 -30.21 4.74
N GLU A 16 13.37 -29.01 5.15
CA GLU A 16 12.98 -28.41 6.43
C GLU A 16 11.49 -28.01 6.47
N LEU A 17 10.90 -27.66 5.33
CA LEU A 17 9.48 -27.28 5.23
C LEU A 17 8.54 -28.48 5.24
N ASP A 18 8.97 -29.67 4.77
CA ASP A 18 8.14 -30.87 4.69
C ASP A 18 7.49 -31.28 6.02
N GLN A 19 8.18 -31.05 7.15
CA GLN A 19 7.63 -31.32 8.49
C GLN A 19 6.50 -30.35 8.91
N PHE A 20 6.27 -29.28 8.14
CA PHE A 20 5.26 -28.24 8.40
C PHE A 20 4.11 -28.23 7.36
N ILE A 21 3.99 -29.28 6.54
CA ILE A 21 2.99 -29.37 5.48
C ILE A 21 1.69 -30.03 5.98
N CYS A 22 0.56 -29.43 5.63
CA CYS A 22 -0.76 -29.98 5.94
C CYS A 22 -1.17 -31.07 4.95
N GLY A 23 -1.46 -32.28 5.44
CA GLY A 23 -1.96 -33.39 4.63
C GLY A 23 -3.37 -33.22 4.04
N ILE A 24 -3.98 -32.02 4.10
CA ILE A 24 -5.26 -31.69 3.44
C ILE A 24 -5.04 -30.68 2.31
N CYS A 25 -4.44 -29.51 2.58
CA CYS A 25 -4.20 -28.49 1.55
C CYS A 25 -2.83 -28.58 0.88
N LEU A 26 -1.92 -29.43 1.37
CA LEU A 26 -0.54 -29.63 0.88
C LEU A 26 0.36 -28.38 0.96
N GLU A 27 -0.07 -27.38 1.73
CA GLU A 27 0.64 -26.13 2.02
C GLU A 27 1.15 -26.08 3.47
N VAL A 28 1.98 -25.09 3.79
CA VAL A 28 2.54 -24.87 5.14
C VAL A 28 1.42 -24.50 6.13
N PHE A 29 1.50 -25.02 7.35
CA PHE A 29 0.47 -24.86 8.37
C PHE A 29 0.10 -23.40 8.69
N VAL A 30 -1.20 -23.09 8.62
CA VAL A 30 -1.80 -21.88 9.21
C VAL A 30 -2.62 -22.29 10.43
N ASN A 31 -2.30 -21.69 11.59
CA ASN A 31 -2.92 -21.97 12.89
C ASN A 31 -3.04 -23.48 13.15
N PRO A 32 -1.93 -24.22 13.28
CA PRO A 32 -1.95 -25.68 13.36
C PRO A 32 -2.70 -26.19 14.59
N VAL A 33 -3.47 -27.25 14.36
CA VAL A 33 -4.15 -28.06 15.38
C VAL A 33 -3.76 -29.52 15.21
N VAL A 34 -3.73 -30.26 16.31
CA VAL A 34 -3.32 -31.66 16.40
C VAL A 34 -4.52 -32.54 16.68
N THR A 35 -4.67 -33.63 15.94
CA THR A 35 -5.68 -34.67 16.19
C THR A 35 -5.24 -35.60 17.31
N GLN A 36 -6.10 -35.86 18.30
CA GLN A 36 -5.75 -36.70 19.44
C GLN A 36 -5.52 -38.18 19.09
N CYS A 37 -6.18 -38.70 18.05
CA CYS A 37 -6.11 -40.12 17.65
C CYS A 37 -4.71 -40.56 17.18
N CYS A 38 -4.08 -39.78 16.29
CA CYS A 38 -2.79 -40.13 15.67
C CYS A 38 -1.71 -39.04 15.81
N GLN A 39 -1.99 -37.96 16.56
CA GLN A 39 -1.09 -36.82 16.79
C GLN A 39 -0.64 -36.06 15.53
N GLN A 40 -1.33 -36.25 14.40
CA GLN A 40 -1.07 -35.53 13.16
C GLN A 40 -1.59 -34.09 13.22
N SER A 41 -0.83 -33.18 12.59
CA SER A 41 -1.12 -31.73 12.53
C SER A 41 -1.82 -31.35 11.24
N TYR A 42 -2.73 -30.38 11.32
CA TYR A 42 -3.46 -29.79 10.18
C TYR A 42 -3.68 -28.29 10.38
N CYS A 43 -3.89 -27.53 9.30
CA CYS A 43 -4.43 -26.18 9.41
C CYS A 43 -5.81 -26.21 10.07
N SER A 44 -6.09 -25.28 10.99
CA SER A 44 -7.37 -25.25 11.73
C SER A 44 -8.59 -25.18 10.81
N GLU A 45 -8.57 -24.34 9.77
CA GLU A 45 -9.65 -24.28 8.75
C GLU A 45 -9.83 -25.63 8.02
N CYS A 46 -8.73 -26.28 7.63
CA CYS A 46 -8.76 -27.49 6.82
C CYS A 46 -9.35 -28.70 7.56
N ILE A 47 -8.96 -28.93 8.82
CA ILE A 47 -9.54 -30.06 9.59
C ILE A 47 -10.98 -29.76 10.02
N GLN A 48 -11.33 -28.50 10.29
CA GLN A 48 -12.72 -28.13 10.60
C GLN A 48 -13.65 -28.32 9.41
N TRP A 49 -13.17 -28.06 8.19
CA TRP A 49 -13.88 -28.34 6.95
C TRP A 49 -14.01 -29.85 6.70
N TRP A 50 -12.93 -30.62 6.86
CA TRP A 50 -13.03 -32.09 6.79
C TRP A 50 -14.07 -32.65 7.78
N LEU A 51 -14.07 -32.11 9.02
CA LEU A 51 -14.99 -32.47 10.10
C LEU A 51 -16.37 -31.78 10.03
N SER A 52 -16.74 -31.07 8.94
CA SER A 52 -18.15 -30.77 8.65
C SER A 52 -18.84 -31.91 7.90
N ASP A 53 -18.07 -32.62 7.08
CA ASP A 53 -18.60 -33.59 6.12
C ASP A 53 -18.30 -35.04 6.57
N HIS A 54 -17.28 -35.24 7.41
CA HIS A 54 -16.83 -36.53 7.91
C HIS A 54 -16.70 -36.51 9.45
N ASN A 55 -16.81 -37.68 10.08
CA ASN A 55 -16.59 -37.88 11.52
C ASN A 55 -15.36 -38.74 11.81
N THR A 56 -14.36 -38.66 10.92
CA THR A 56 -13.13 -39.47 10.96
C THR A 56 -11.89 -38.61 10.72
N CYS A 57 -10.73 -39.07 11.18
CA CYS A 57 -9.46 -38.41 10.89
C CYS A 57 -9.02 -38.65 9.42
N PRO A 58 -8.48 -37.64 8.71
CA PRO A 58 -8.00 -37.81 7.33
C PRO A 58 -6.86 -38.84 7.17
N ASN A 59 -6.02 -39.03 8.19
CA ASN A 59 -4.81 -39.87 8.11
C ASN A 59 -5.09 -41.36 8.37
N ASP A 60 -5.74 -41.70 9.48
CA ASP A 60 -5.93 -43.09 9.93
C ASP A 60 -7.39 -43.58 9.83
N ARG A 61 -8.34 -42.70 9.49
CA ARG A 61 -9.79 -42.93 9.46
C ARG A 61 -10.42 -43.33 10.81
N THR A 62 -9.70 -43.16 11.91
CA THR A 62 -10.25 -43.31 13.27
C THR A 62 -11.38 -42.31 13.49
N GLN A 63 -12.43 -42.68 14.25
CA GLN A 63 -13.50 -41.74 14.59
C GLN A 63 -12.93 -40.51 15.32
N LEU A 64 -13.31 -39.32 14.85
CA LEU A 64 -12.79 -38.05 15.33
C LEU A 64 -13.90 -36.99 15.26
N GLY A 65 -14.25 -36.42 16.41
CA GLY A 65 -15.11 -35.23 16.49
C GLY A 65 -14.30 -33.95 16.74
N ARG A 66 -15.00 -32.83 16.90
CA ARG A 66 -14.39 -31.49 17.10
C ARG A 66 -13.72 -31.34 18.47
N GLU A 67 -14.13 -32.16 19.43
CA GLU A 67 -13.52 -32.34 20.75
C GLU A 67 -12.19 -33.13 20.71
N GLY A 68 -11.97 -33.88 19.62
CA GLY A 68 -10.76 -34.67 19.38
C GLY A 68 -9.59 -33.88 18.75
N ILE A 69 -9.74 -32.58 18.52
CA ILE A 69 -8.67 -31.69 18.05
C ILE A 69 -8.23 -30.72 19.14
N GLY A 70 -6.92 -30.51 19.26
CA GLY A 70 -6.32 -29.58 20.22
C GLY A 70 -5.33 -28.62 19.55
N PRO A 71 -4.88 -27.55 20.25
CA PRO A 71 -3.84 -26.67 19.72
C PRO A 71 -2.53 -27.44 19.54
N ALA A 72 -1.77 -27.12 18.49
CA ALA A 72 -0.43 -27.68 18.32
C ALA A 72 0.54 -27.25 19.46
N PRO A 73 1.62 -28.00 19.72
CA PRO A 73 2.63 -27.65 20.71
C PRO A 73 3.17 -26.22 20.50
N ARG A 74 3.29 -25.44 21.58
CA ARG A 74 3.64 -24.01 21.48
C ARG A 74 4.97 -23.74 20.76
N PHE A 75 5.93 -24.66 20.80
CA PHE A 75 7.19 -24.50 20.07
C PHE A 75 6.98 -24.53 18.54
N VAL A 76 6.08 -25.36 18.02
CA VAL A 76 5.72 -25.42 16.59
C VAL A 76 5.05 -24.12 16.17
N ILE A 77 4.09 -23.64 16.96
CA ILE A 77 3.41 -22.36 16.73
C ILE A 77 4.43 -21.20 16.74
N ASN A 78 5.34 -21.17 17.71
CA ASN A 78 6.38 -20.14 17.78
C ASN A 78 7.37 -20.21 16.60
N LEU A 79 7.70 -21.41 16.11
CA LEU A 79 8.59 -21.59 14.97
C LEU A 79 7.93 -21.08 13.68
N LEU A 80 6.71 -21.53 13.38
CA LEU A 80 5.90 -21.05 12.26
C LEU A 80 5.73 -19.53 12.29
N ASN A 81 5.35 -18.96 13.45
CA ASN A 81 5.16 -17.52 13.61
C ASN A 81 6.43 -16.70 13.33
N ASN A 82 7.63 -17.26 13.51
CA ASN A 82 8.89 -16.59 13.22
C ASN A 82 9.43 -16.87 11.81
N MET A 83 8.80 -17.76 11.02
CA MET A 83 9.16 -17.95 9.61
C MET A 83 8.91 -16.66 8.83
N LYS A 84 9.82 -16.37 7.90
CA LYS A 84 9.72 -15.22 7.00
C LYS A 84 8.93 -15.61 5.76
N VAL A 85 7.94 -14.78 5.40
CA VAL A 85 7.04 -15.02 4.28
C VAL A 85 6.90 -13.76 3.42
N LYS A 86 6.85 -13.94 2.10
CA LYS A 86 6.48 -12.89 1.14
C LYS A 86 5.00 -12.53 1.31
N CYS A 87 4.65 -11.27 1.10
CA CYS A 87 3.26 -10.79 1.07
C CYS A 87 2.37 -11.60 0.10
N ASP A 88 1.06 -11.68 0.37
CA ASP A 88 0.05 -12.24 -0.56
C ASP A 88 0.13 -11.53 -1.93
N PHE A 89 0.36 -10.22 -1.92
CA PHE A 89 0.42 -9.34 -3.10
C PHE A 89 1.84 -9.20 -3.68
N TYR A 90 2.74 -10.16 -3.45
CA TYR A 90 4.12 -10.11 -3.95
C TYR A 90 4.17 -10.03 -5.50
N VAL A 91 3.28 -10.78 -6.17
CA VAL A 91 3.14 -10.75 -7.65
C VAL A 91 2.65 -9.38 -8.15
N ASN A 92 1.84 -8.68 -7.36
CA ASN A 92 1.33 -7.33 -7.68
C ASN A 92 2.39 -6.23 -7.45
N GLY A 93 3.57 -6.58 -6.90
CA GLY A 93 4.69 -5.66 -6.68
C GLY A 93 5.08 -5.45 -5.21
N CYS A 94 4.39 -6.06 -4.25
CA CYS A 94 4.73 -5.93 -2.84
C CYS A 94 5.98 -6.75 -2.46
N GLN A 95 7.15 -6.10 -2.44
CA GLN A 95 8.42 -6.77 -2.12
C GLN A 95 8.63 -7.05 -0.61
N SER A 96 7.62 -6.81 0.23
CA SER A 96 7.70 -7.03 1.67
C SER A 96 7.82 -8.51 2.03
N VAL A 97 8.82 -8.82 2.85
CA VAL A 97 9.01 -10.10 3.52
C VAL A 97 8.90 -9.87 5.03
N VAL A 98 7.86 -10.41 5.65
CA VAL A 98 7.50 -10.19 7.06
C VAL A 98 7.46 -11.53 7.81
N LYS A 99 7.32 -11.51 9.13
CA LYS A 99 7.04 -12.75 9.88
C LYS A 99 5.62 -13.24 9.59
N LEU A 100 5.40 -14.55 9.65
CA LEU A 100 4.05 -15.11 9.50
C LEU A 100 3.05 -14.54 10.53
N SER A 101 3.49 -14.25 11.75
CA SER A 101 2.65 -13.58 12.77
C SER A 101 2.26 -12.14 12.41
N GLU A 102 3.05 -11.47 11.58
CA GLU A 102 2.86 -10.08 11.15
C GLU A 102 2.13 -9.98 9.80
N LEU A 103 2.15 -11.06 9.00
CA LEU A 103 1.56 -11.13 7.66
C LEU A 103 0.10 -10.64 7.64
N ALA A 104 -0.72 -11.08 8.58
CA ALA A 104 -2.14 -10.69 8.61
C ALA A 104 -2.36 -9.18 8.84
N GLN A 105 -1.46 -8.48 9.56
CA GLN A 105 -1.49 -7.02 9.69
C GLN A 105 -0.98 -6.36 8.41
N HIS A 106 0.15 -6.84 7.88
CA HIS A 106 0.73 -6.30 6.65
C HIS A 106 -0.24 -6.41 5.45
N VAL A 107 -0.92 -7.55 5.28
CA VAL A 107 -1.90 -7.77 4.21
C VAL A 107 -3.10 -6.83 4.36
N ARG A 108 -3.61 -6.61 5.58
CA ARG A 108 -4.66 -5.61 5.82
C ARG A 108 -4.25 -4.21 5.35
N ASP A 109 -3.00 -3.83 5.57
CA ASP A 109 -2.48 -2.48 5.32
C ASP A 109 -1.68 -2.38 3.99
N CYS A 110 -1.85 -3.33 3.06
CA CYS A 110 -1.00 -3.40 1.87
C CYS A 110 -1.48 -2.51 0.71
N ASP A 111 -0.65 -1.56 0.28
CA ASP A 111 -0.92 -0.68 -0.89
C ASP A 111 -1.08 -1.41 -2.25
N TYR A 112 -0.69 -2.70 -2.29
CA TYR A 112 -0.74 -3.57 -3.46
C TYR A 112 -1.99 -4.47 -3.50
N ASP A 113 -2.86 -4.37 -2.49
CA ASP A 113 -4.20 -4.95 -2.54
C ASP A 113 -5.08 -4.14 -3.51
N GLU A 114 -5.36 -4.71 -4.68
CA GLU A 114 -6.21 -4.08 -5.69
C GLU A 114 -7.68 -4.03 -5.26
N SER A 115 -8.11 -4.92 -4.36
CA SER A 115 -9.48 -4.89 -3.80
C SER A 115 -9.70 -3.68 -2.89
N ARG A 116 -8.63 -3.11 -2.33
CA ARG A 116 -8.66 -1.85 -1.57
C ARG A 116 -8.71 -0.58 -2.44
N ARG A 117 -8.82 -0.64 -3.78
CA ARG A 117 -8.95 0.58 -4.63
C ARG A 117 -10.43 0.87 -4.99
N CYS A 118 -10.95 2.11 -4.79
CA CYS A 118 -12.29 2.47 -5.32
C CYS A 118 -12.26 2.34 -6.85
N ARG A 119 -13.12 1.48 -7.42
CA ARG A 119 -13.24 1.24 -8.88
C ARG A 119 -13.51 2.50 -9.71
N THR A 120 -13.95 3.59 -9.09
CA THR A 120 -14.26 4.87 -9.74
C THR A 120 -13.10 5.88 -9.65
N CYS A 121 -12.37 5.97 -8.53
CA CYS A 121 -11.35 7.00 -8.29
C CYS A 121 -9.93 6.47 -8.00
N HIS A 122 -9.77 5.14 -7.89
CA HIS A 122 -8.52 4.39 -7.67
C HIS A 122 -7.75 4.68 -6.37
N PHE A 123 -8.25 5.56 -5.49
CA PHE A 123 -7.72 5.75 -4.14
C PHE A 123 -7.99 4.55 -3.23
N THR A 124 -7.14 4.40 -2.21
CA THR A 124 -7.27 3.39 -1.17
C THR A 124 -8.55 3.59 -0.35
N ILE A 125 -9.25 2.49 -0.09
CA ILE A 125 -10.41 2.38 0.78
C ILE A 125 -9.88 1.92 2.14
N ASP A 126 -10.11 2.70 3.19
CA ASP A 126 -9.82 2.27 4.56
C ASP A 126 -10.90 1.33 5.08
N SER A 127 -10.47 0.31 5.82
CA SER A 127 -11.25 -0.89 6.14
C SER A 127 -12.55 -0.64 6.94
N ASP A 128 -12.70 0.55 7.53
CA ASP A 128 -13.85 0.98 8.33
C ASP A 128 -14.70 2.10 7.69
N CYS A 129 -14.37 2.60 6.49
CA CYS A 129 -15.06 3.76 5.90
C CYS A 129 -15.96 3.41 4.70
N GLN A 130 -17.19 3.94 4.73
CA GLN A 130 -18.02 4.09 3.53
C GLN A 130 -17.33 5.11 2.61
N HIS A 131 -16.43 4.63 1.75
CA HIS A 131 -15.71 5.48 0.82
C HIS A 131 -16.70 6.05 -0.22
N ASN A 132 -17.21 7.26 0.04
CA ASN A 132 -18.01 7.99 -0.92
C ASN A 132 -17.07 8.67 -1.93
N CYS A 133 -16.82 8.03 -3.07
CA CYS A 133 -15.94 8.59 -4.10
C CYS A 133 -16.46 9.96 -4.62
N VAL A 134 -17.71 10.38 -4.32
CA VAL A 134 -18.28 11.70 -4.65
C VAL A 134 -17.83 12.82 -3.70
N ASP A 135 -17.79 12.62 -2.39
CA ASP A 135 -17.53 13.72 -1.43
C ASP A 135 -16.10 14.24 -1.54
N ASN A 136 -15.12 13.35 -1.69
CA ASN A 136 -13.73 13.73 -1.95
C ASN A 136 -13.59 14.51 -3.27
N LEU A 137 -14.37 14.14 -4.29
CA LEU A 137 -14.43 14.83 -5.58
C LEU A 137 -15.05 16.23 -5.45
N LEU A 138 -16.09 16.39 -4.62
CA LEU A 138 -16.70 17.69 -4.32
C LEU A 138 -15.73 18.63 -3.61
N VAL A 139 -15.05 18.16 -2.55
CA VAL A 139 -14.05 18.93 -1.81
C VAL A 139 -12.89 19.36 -2.72
N MET A 140 -12.36 18.44 -3.54
CA MET A 140 -11.30 18.76 -4.49
C MET A 140 -11.76 19.77 -5.55
N ASN A 141 -13.00 19.63 -6.06
CA ASN A 141 -13.54 20.56 -7.06
C ASN A 141 -13.78 21.96 -6.48
N GLN A 142 -14.15 22.07 -5.20
CA GLN A 142 -14.27 23.35 -4.49
C GLN A 142 -12.91 24.04 -4.34
N SER A 143 -11.89 23.34 -3.81
CA SER A 143 -10.53 23.88 -3.68
C SER A 143 -9.97 24.39 -5.02
N LEU A 144 -10.16 23.62 -6.10
CA LEU A 144 -9.73 24.03 -7.45
C LEU A 144 -10.50 25.25 -7.98
N ARG A 145 -11.77 25.43 -7.64
CA ARG A 145 -12.54 26.64 -8.00
C ARG A 145 -12.02 27.86 -7.25
N ASP A 146 -11.79 27.73 -5.95
CA ASP A 146 -11.28 28.82 -5.11
C ASP A 146 -9.88 29.27 -5.57
N GLU A 147 -9.00 28.32 -5.92
CA GLU A 147 -7.69 28.62 -6.49
C GLU A 147 -7.79 29.32 -7.86
N ASN A 148 -8.70 28.87 -8.73
CA ASN A 148 -8.96 29.54 -10.01
C ASN A 148 -9.43 30.99 -9.82
N GLU A 149 -10.32 31.27 -8.87
CA GLU A 149 -10.78 32.64 -8.61
C GLU A 149 -9.67 33.51 -7.99
N ARG A 150 -8.81 32.96 -7.14
CA ARG A 150 -7.60 33.66 -6.64
C ARG A 150 -6.66 34.03 -7.78
N LEU A 151 -6.32 33.07 -8.66
CA LEU A 151 -5.44 33.31 -9.81
C LEU A 151 -6.04 34.31 -10.81
N LYS A 152 -7.37 34.31 -11.01
CA LYS A 152 -8.06 35.34 -11.81
C LYS A 152 -7.96 36.73 -11.17
N ALA A 153 -8.15 36.83 -9.85
CA ALA A 153 -8.03 38.09 -9.13
C ALA A 153 -6.58 38.63 -9.20
N GLU A 154 -5.58 37.77 -9.03
CA GLU A 154 -4.16 38.12 -9.15
C GLU A 154 -3.80 38.59 -10.56
N ASN A 155 -4.19 37.85 -11.61
CA ASN A 155 -3.99 38.27 -13.00
C ASN A 155 -4.69 39.61 -13.32
N LYS A 156 -5.86 39.87 -12.71
CA LYS A 156 -6.56 41.15 -12.84
C LYS A 156 -5.81 42.30 -12.17
N LEU A 157 -5.17 42.06 -11.02
CA LEU A 157 -4.32 43.05 -10.35
C LEU A 157 -3.02 43.30 -11.14
N LEU A 158 -2.36 42.25 -11.65
CA LEU A 158 -1.14 42.38 -12.47
C LEU A 158 -1.40 43.16 -13.77
N SER A 159 -2.52 42.89 -14.45
CA SER A 159 -2.92 43.66 -15.64
C SER A 159 -3.28 45.12 -15.33
N MET A 160 -3.87 45.41 -14.17
CA MET A 160 -4.08 46.80 -13.72
C MET A 160 -2.74 47.51 -13.41
N SER A 161 -1.78 46.82 -12.78
CA SER A 161 -0.45 47.39 -12.49
C SER A 161 0.35 47.72 -13.76
N GLY A 162 0.30 46.87 -14.79
CA GLY A 162 0.95 47.16 -16.09
C GLY A 162 0.36 48.37 -16.82
N VAL A 163 -0.94 48.65 -16.63
CA VAL A 163 -1.57 49.88 -17.13
C VAL A 163 -1.11 51.12 -16.34
N ILE A 164 -0.84 50.99 -15.04
CA ILE A 164 -0.32 52.07 -14.20
C ILE A 164 1.12 52.44 -14.61
N GLU A 165 1.99 51.48 -14.92
CA GLU A 165 3.34 51.79 -15.44
C GLU A 165 3.30 52.49 -16.82
N SER A 166 2.37 52.07 -17.68
CA SER A 166 2.13 52.69 -18.98
C SER A 166 1.68 54.16 -18.85
N THR A 167 0.83 54.46 -17.87
CA THR A 167 0.39 55.85 -17.59
C THR A 167 1.44 56.69 -16.87
N ARG A 168 2.27 56.10 -15.99
CA ARG A 168 3.38 56.81 -15.32
C ARG A 168 4.46 57.27 -16.31
N SER A 169 4.58 56.58 -17.44
CA SER A 169 5.46 56.95 -18.56
C SER A 169 4.99 58.18 -19.35
N GLY A 170 3.72 58.60 -19.19
CA GLY A 170 3.11 59.70 -19.95
C GLY A 170 3.18 61.10 -19.32
N LEU A 171 3.58 61.23 -18.05
CA LEU A 171 3.52 62.49 -17.29
C LEU A 171 4.89 62.97 -16.74
N GLY A 172 5.99 62.52 -17.33
CA GLY A 172 7.36 62.71 -16.80
C GLY A 172 8.37 63.40 -17.73
N ASN A 173 7.95 64.33 -18.61
CA ASN A 173 8.86 64.98 -19.58
C ASN A 173 9.03 66.50 -19.40
N CYS A 174 9.80 66.89 -18.39
CA CYS A 174 10.63 68.11 -18.28
C CYS A 174 11.40 67.95 -16.94
N VAL A 175 12.73 67.93 -16.87
CA VAL A 175 13.73 68.86 -17.41
C VAL A 175 15.02 68.13 -17.85
N MET A 176 15.74 68.69 -18.83
CA MET A 176 17.05 68.24 -19.32
C MET A 176 18.18 68.26 -18.26
N THR A 177 19.04 67.22 -18.23
CA THR A 177 20.52 67.38 -18.40
C THR A 177 21.30 66.04 -18.56
N ARG A 178 21.80 65.81 -19.78
CA ARG A 178 23.21 65.50 -20.15
C ARG A 178 24.01 64.36 -19.44
N GLN A 179 24.00 63.17 -20.09
CA GLN A 179 25.19 62.49 -20.70
C GLN A 179 26.09 61.49 -19.90
N MET A 180 26.27 60.28 -20.49
CA MET A 180 27.36 59.26 -20.31
C MET A 180 27.43 58.53 -18.94
N ALA A 181 27.89 57.28 -18.82
CA ALA A 181 28.60 56.35 -19.73
C ALA A 181 28.14 54.87 -19.58
N MET A 182 28.74 53.95 -20.35
CA MET A 182 28.31 52.54 -20.53
C MET A 182 28.99 51.55 -19.60
N SER A 183 28.28 50.50 -19.14
CA SER A 183 28.70 49.07 -19.22
C SER A 183 27.69 48.13 -18.52
N SER A 184 27.55 46.92 -19.05
CA SER A 184 26.66 45.83 -18.58
C SER A 184 27.46 44.50 -18.57
N PRO A 185 26.97 43.40 -17.98
CA PRO A 185 26.35 43.28 -16.66
C PRO A 185 26.89 42.08 -15.83
N GLU A 186 26.53 42.09 -14.53
CA GLU A 186 26.21 40.95 -13.66
C GLU A 186 27.24 39.84 -13.29
N LEU A 187 27.35 39.63 -11.98
CA LEU A 187 27.97 38.50 -11.28
C LEU A 187 26.87 37.60 -10.68
N ILE A 188 27.08 36.28 -10.70
CA ILE A 188 26.33 35.29 -9.91
C ILE A 188 27.05 35.13 -8.55
N PRO A 189 26.36 34.87 -7.41
CA PRO A 189 26.18 33.48 -6.98
C PRO A 189 24.85 33.15 -6.25
N GLN A 190 24.40 31.89 -6.42
CA GLN A 190 23.82 30.93 -5.45
C GLN A 190 22.92 31.41 -4.27
N GLU A 191 21.94 30.66 -3.76
CA GLU A 191 21.53 29.25 -3.98
C GLU A 191 20.16 29.19 -4.73
N ALA A 192 19.28 28.16 -4.75
CA ALA A 192 19.23 26.83 -4.13
C ALA A 192 18.39 25.83 -4.97
N ARG A 193 18.09 24.65 -4.41
CA ARG A 193 17.01 23.73 -4.83
C ARG A 193 16.33 23.13 -3.61
N PRO A 194 15.10 22.61 -3.74
CA PRO A 194 14.99 21.16 -3.60
C PRO A 194 14.10 20.46 -4.65
N SER A 195 14.23 19.13 -4.67
CA SER A 195 13.24 18.12 -5.09
C SER A 195 12.58 18.25 -6.46
N ARG A 196 13.17 17.57 -7.46
CA ARG A 196 12.38 16.83 -8.47
C ARG A 196 12.18 15.40 -7.97
N CYS A 197 10.95 14.90 -7.98
CA CYS A 197 10.65 13.47 -7.95
C CYS A 197 10.08 13.07 -9.34
N PRO A 198 10.41 11.90 -9.91
CA PRO A 198 10.12 11.62 -11.32
C PRO A 198 8.83 10.80 -11.49
N TYR A 199 7.92 11.30 -12.33
CA TYR A 199 6.96 10.45 -13.05
C TYR A 199 7.15 10.67 -14.55
N PRO A 200 7.65 9.68 -15.31
CA PRO A 200 7.63 9.74 -16.77
C PRO A 200 6.18 9.63 -17.27
N GLY A 201 5.85 10.49 -18.23
CA GLY A 201 4.47 10.63 -18.73
C GLY A 201 4.01 9.49 -19.63
N TRP A 202 2.69 9.37 -19.73
CA TRP A 202 2.03 8.59 -20.76
C TRP A 202 2.15 9.34 -22.10
N ILE A 203 2.53 8.63 -23.16
CA ILE A 203 2.53 9.13 -24.54
C ILE A 203 1.57 8.25 -25.34
N VAL A 204 0.55 8.91 -25.89
CA VAL A 204 -0.31 8.56 -27.05
C VAL A 204 -0.74 7.10 -27.18
#